data_AF-A0A531MQG8-F1
#
_entry.id   AF-A0A531MQG8-F1
#
_cell.length_a   1.000
_cell.length_b   1.000
_cell.length_c   1.000
_cell.angle_alpha   90.00
_cell.angle_beta   90.00
_cell.angle_gamma   90.00
#
_symmetry.space_group_name_H-M   'P 1'
#
loop_
_entity.id
_entity.type
_entity.pdbx_description
1 polymer ?
#
loop_
_entity_poly.entity_id
_entity_poly.type
_entity_poly.pdbx_seq_one_letter_code
_entity_poly.pdbx_strand_id
1 'polypeptide(L)' 'MCRWAAYLGEAVFLEDILTAPCHSLIAQSHCAQEAKSPINGDGFGLAWYGERPEPGLY' A
#
# COMPACT_ATOMS: atom_id res chain seq x y z
N MET A 1 9.11 7.90 7.75
CA MET A 1 7.77 8.53 7.60
C MET A 1 6.91 7.53 6.87
N CYS A 2 5.94 6.89 7.53
CA CYS A 2 5.12 5.86 6.88
C CYS A 2 4.22 6.44 5.78
N ARG A 3 3.97 5.68 4.72
CA ARG A 3 2.97 5.97 3.68
C ARG A 3 1.93 4.86 3.73
N TRP A 4 0.67 5.18 3.47
CA TRP A 4 -0.43 4.24 3.55
C TRP A 4 -1.42 4.50 2.42
N ALA A 5 -2.11 3.44 2.01
CA ALA A 5 -3.24 3.50 1.10
C ALA A 5 -4.35 2.61 1.69
N ALA A 6 -5.59 3.04 1.53
CA ALA A 6 -6.76 2.28 1.92
C ALA A 6 -7.80 2.38 0.81
N TYR A 7 -8.56 1.30 0.64
CA TYR A 7 -9.59 1.20 -0.38
C TYR A 7 -10.86 0.64 0.24
N LEU A 8 -12.00 1.24 -0.10
CA LEU A 8 -13.33 0.78 0.25
C LEU A 8 -14.23 0.97 -0.96
N GLY A 9 -14.74 -0.12 -1.51
CA GLY A 9 -15.51 -0.12 -2.75
C GLY A 9 -15.72 -1.53 -3.29
N GLU A 10 -15.91 -1.63 -4.60
CA GLU A 10 -16.03 -2.91 -5.30
C GLU A 10 -14.72 -3.71 -5.19
N ALA A 11 -14.81 -5.03 -5.30
CA ALA A 11 -13.62 -5.87 -5.23
C ALA A 11 -12.65 -5.54 -6.37
N VAL A 12 -11.41 -5.19 -6.02
CA VAL A 12 -10.30 -4.90 -6.94
C VAL A 12 -9.09 -5.74 -6.55
N PHE A 13 -8.11 -5.86 -7.44
CA PHE A 13 -6.86 -6.52 -7.09
C PHE A 13 -6.00 -5.60 -6.23
N LEU A 14 -5.20 -6.20 -5.34
CA LEU A 14 -4.28 -5.44 -4.49
C LEU A 14 -3.26 -4.65 -5.30
N GLU A 15 -2.82 -5.19 -6.45
CA GLU A 15 -1.88 -4.50 -7.34
C GLU A 15 -2.41 -3.17 -7.86
N ASP A 16 -3.72 -3.05 -8.09
CA ASP A 16 -4.37 -1.82 -8.58
C ASP A 16 -4.21 -0.65 -7.60
N ILE A 17 -4.00 -0.95 -6.31
CA ILE A 17 -3.81 0.05 -5.25
C ILE A 17 -2.33 0.17 -4.87
N LEU A 18 -1.61 -0.95 -4.78
CA LEU A 18 -0.30 -1.00 -4.13
C LEU A 18 0.89 -0.84 -5.09
N THR A 19 0.77 -1.29 -6.35
CA THR A 19 1.93 -1.44 -7.25
C THR A 19 1.72 -0.82 -8.62
N ALA A 20 0.55 -1.01 -9.24
CA ALA A 20 0.22 -0.57 -10.58
C ALA A 20 0.15 0.96 -10.77
N PRO A 21 -0.30 1.78 -9.79
CA PRO A 21 -0.31 3.23 -9.96
C PRO A 21 1.08 3.80 -10.24
N CYS A 22 1.17 4.81 -11.11
CA CYS A 22 2.44 5.47 -11.43
C CYS A 22 3.16 6.07 -10.21
N HIS A 23 2.40 6.47 -9.19
CA HIS A 23 2.90 6.91 -7.89
C HIS A 23 2.53 5.93 -6.77
N SER A 24 2.68 4.62 -7.04
CA SER A 24 2.33 3.54 -6.11
C SER A 24 3.11 3.58 -4.80
N LEU A 25 2.64 2.84 -3.79
CA LEU A 25 3.36 2.71 -2.51
C LEU A 25 4.75 2.10 -2.69
N ILE A 26 4.94 1.22 -3.67
CA ILE A 26 6.26 0.69 -4.03
C ILE A 26 7.15 1.80 -4.61
N ALA A 27 6.67 2.61 -5.55
CA ALA A 27 7.46 3.73 -6.06
C ALA A 27 7.84 4.71 -4.92
N GLN A 28 6.90 4.98 -4.02
CA GLN A 28 7.10 5.84 -2.86
C GLN A 28 8.03 5.24 -1.80
N SER A 29 8.25 3.92 -1.75
CA SER A 29 9.22 3.31 -0.81
C SER A 29 10.66 3.63 -1.20
N HIS A 30 10.92 3.82 -2.50
CA HIS A 30 12.23 4.18 -3.05
C HIS A 30 12.45 5.69 -3.16
N CYS A 31 11.44 6.44 -3.65
CA CYS A 31 11.59 7.86 -3.98
C CYS A 31 10.30 8.63 -3.72
N ALA A 32 9.97 8.88 -2.45
CA ALA A 32 8.85 9.74 -2.09
C ALA A 32 9.14 11.21 -2.39
N GLN A 33 8.19 11.86 -3.07
CA GLN A 33 8.29 13.28 -3.46
C GLN A 33 7.81 14.22 -2.35
N GLU A 34 6.89 13.76 -1.51
CA GLU A 34 6.27 14.56 -0.43
C GLU A 34 6.67 14.05 0.96
N ALA A 35 7.95 13.78 1.17
CA ALA A 35 8.46 13.31 2.45
C ALA A 35 9.83 13.90 2.79
N LYS A 36 10.12 14.04 4.08
CA LYS A 36 11.44 14.49 4.58
C LYS A 36 12.57 13.51 4.23
N SER A 37 12.24 12.23 4.07
CA SER A 37 13.16 11.18 3.63
C SER A 37 12.58 10.50 2.39
N PRO A 38 13.37 10.29 1.33
CA PRO A 38 12.90 9.66 0.10
C PRO A 38 12.56 8.18 0.30
N ILE A 39 13.19 7.52 1.28
CA ILE A 39 13.12 6.07 1.46
C ILE A 39 12.16 5.68 2.60
N ASN A 40 11.45 4.58 2.41
CA ASN A 40 10.86 3.75 3.48
C ASN A 40 11.32 2.31 3.26
N GLY A 41 12.38 1.91 3.96
CA GLY A 41 12.99 0.58 3.85
C GLY A 41 12.80 -0.27 5.10
N ASP A 42 12.10 0.22 6.10
CA ASP A 42 12.04 -0.38 7.44
C ASP A 42 10.96 -1.45 7.59
N GLY A 43 10.28 -1.80 6.48
CA GLY A 43 9.22 -2.80 6.42
C GLY A 43 7.93 -2.27 5.78
N PHE A 44 6.98 -3.18 5.58
CA PHE A 44 5.63 -2.90 5.12
C PHE A 44 4.63 -3.84 5.80
N GLY A 45 3.36 -3.54 5.67
CA GLY A 45 2.28 -4.41 6.10
C GLY A 45 1.05 -4.21 5.23
N LEU A 46 0.25 -5.26 5.09
CA LEU A 46 -0.94 -5.31 4.28
C LEU A 46 -2.07 -6.03 5.02
N ALA A 47 -3.28 -5.49 4.90
CA ALA A 47 -4.50 -6.11 5.38
C ALA A 47 -5.60 -5.99 4.33
N TRP A 48 -6.39 -7.06 4.14
CA TRP A 48 -7.55 -7.03 3.23
C TRP A 48 -8.66 -7.94 3.73
N TYR A 49 -9.90 -7.59 3.38
CA TYR A 49 -11.06 -8.44 3.61
C TYR A 49 -11.33 -9.28 2.36
N GLY A 50 -11.50 -10.59 2.55
CA GLY A 50 -11.99 -11.52 1.54
C GLY A 50 -13.37 -12.05 1.93
N GLU A 51 -13.57 -13.35 1.81
CA GLU A 51 -14.84 -14.01 2.18
C GLU A 51 -15.04 -14.18 3.70
N ARG A 52 -13.99 -13.95 4.51
CA ARG A 52 -14.02 -14.13 5.96
C ARG A 52 -14.28 -12.81 6.70
N PRO A 53 -14.91 -12.86 7.89
CA PRO A 53 -15.06 -11.68 8.75
C PRO A 53 -13.72 -11.08 9.20
N GLU A 54 -12.70 -11.90 9.38
CA GLU A 54 -11.35 -11.46 9.74
C GLU A 54 -10.50 -11.15 8.49
N PRO A 55 -9.67 -10.09 8.52
CA PRO A 55 -8.82 -9.75 7.39
C PRO A 55 -7.65 -10.74 7.24
N GLY A 56 -7.24 -10.96 6.00
CA GLY A 56 -5.91 -11.48 5.71
C GLY A 56 -4.86 -10.44 6.09
N LEU A 57 -3.74 -10.88 6.66
CA LEU A 57 -2.63 -10.03 7.09
C LEU A 57 -1.32 -10.55 6.49
N TYR A 58 -0.48 -9.64 6.00
CA TYR A 58 0.86 -9.93 5.51
C TYR A 58 1.85 -8.82 5.86
#